data_AF-A0A2H9PYA6-F1
#
_entry.id   AF-A0A2H9PYA6-F1
#
_cell.length_a   1.000
_cell.length_b   1.000
_cell.length_c   1.000
_cell.angle_alpha   90.00
_cell.angle_beta   90.00
_cell.angle_gamma   90.00
#
_symmetry.space_group_name_H-M   'P 1'
#
loop_
_entity.id
_entity.type
_entity.pdbx_description
1 polymer ?
#
loop_
_entity_poly.entity_id
_entity_poly.type
_entity_poly.pdbx_seq_one_letter_code
_entity_poly.pdbx_strand_id
1 'polypeptide(L)'
;MLYFSAAFLVVYFLGIGFSTFQIGILVAAMPLTGLLFEVPTGAIADIYGRKFSVLLGYAIEGIGYLSLFFIQDFYAVLLAFAIIGFGTTFSSGAKEAWITDLIKGKKGKYLKDYLV
;
A
#
# COMPACT_ATOMS: atom_id res chain seq x y z
N MET A 1 14.10 -2.37 7.25
CA MET A 1 12.83 -2.95 7.75
C MET A 1 12.10 -3.77 6.67
N LEU A 2 11.94 -3.25 5.44
CA LEU A 2 11.32 -3.94 4.29
C LEU A 2 11.92 -5.32 3.92
N TYR A 3 13.25 -5.48 4.01
CA TYR A 3 13.89 -6.77 3.68
C TYR A 3 13.62 -7.87 4.71
N PHE A 4 13.37 -7.50 5.97
CA PHE A 4 13.13 -8.47 7.04
C PHE A 4 11.73 -9.09 6.92
N SER A 5 10.71 -8.30 6.61
CA SER A 5 9.33 -8.79 6.45
C SER A 5 9.19 -9.76 5.27
N ALA A 6 9.87 -9.47 4.15
CA ALA A 6 9.87 -10.37 2.99
C ALA A 6 10.48 -11.74 3.33
N ALA A 7 11.63 -11.75 4.02
CA ALA A 7 12.28 -12.99 4.45
C ALA A 7 11.40 -13.77 5.44
N PHE A 8 10.78 -13.07 6.40
CA PHE A 8 9.88 -13.69 7.38
C PHE A 8 8.68 -14.37 6.72
N LEU A 9 8.00 -13.69 5.78
CA LEU A 9 6.82 -14.24 5.10
C LEU A 9 7.14 -15.51 4.32
N VAL A 10 8.29 -15.57 3.65
CA VAL A 10 8.71 -16.77 2.93
C VAL A 10 8.90 -17.95 3.89
N VAL A 11 9.61 -17.74 5.00
CA VAL A 11 9.82 -18.80 6.01
C VAL A 11 8.49 -19.23 6.65
N TYR A 12 7.60 -18.28 6.96
CA TYR A 12 6.28 -18.56 7.51
C TYR A 12 5.44 -19.41 6.55
N PHE A 13 5.34 -19.02 5.27
CA PHE A 13 4.52 -19.74 4.31
C PHE A 13 5.06 -21.14 3.99
N LEU A 14 6.38 -21.31 3.94
CA LEU A 14 6.99 -22.63 3.89
C LEU A 14 6.63 -23.46 5.14
N GLY A 15 6.64 -22.83 6.32
CA GLY A 15 6.29 -23.47 7.60
C GLY A 15 4.84 -23.95 7.70
N ILE A 16 3.89 -23.28 7.04
CA ILE A 16 2.49 -23.72 6.96
C ILE A 16 2.19 -24.60 5.72
N GLY A 17 3.23 -25.02 4.99
CA GLY A 17 3.14 -26.03 3.94
C GLY A 17 2.93 -25.50 2.52
N PHE A 18 3.11 -24.20 2.27
CA PHE A 18 3.04 -23.67 0.90
C PHE A 18 4.30 -24.04 0.12
N SER A 19 4.12 -24.35 -1.17
CA SER A 19 5.23 -24.54 -2.10
C SER A 19 5.90 -23.22 -2.48
N THR A 20 7.16 -23.27 -2.89
CA THR A 20 7.88 -22.09 -3.41
C THR A 20 7.16 -21.45 -4.60
N PHE A 21 6.48 -22.25 -5.43
CA PHE A 21 5.69 -21.77 -6.55
C PHE A 21 4.47 -20.95 -6.08
N GLN A 22 3.73 -21.45 -5.10
CA GLN A 22 2.62 -20.72 -4.48
C GLN A 22 3.08 -19.40 -3.88
N ILE A 23 4.21 -19.39 -3.16
CA ILE A 23 4.78 -18.17 -2.60
C ILE A 23 5.13 -17.17 -3.71
N GLY A 24 5.67 -17.65 -4.84
CA GLY A 24 5.92 -16.81 -6.02
C GLY A 24 4.64 -16.13 -6.55
N ILE A 25 3.52 -16.87 -6.61
CA ILE A 25 2.22 -16.31 -7.01
C ILE A 25 1.75 -15.24 -6.01
N LEU A 26 1.86 -15.49 -4.70
CA LEU A 26 1.49 -14.51 -3.68
C LEU A 26 2.27 -13.21 -3.86
N VAL A 27 3.60 -13.31 -4.01
CA VAL A 27 4.47 -12.14 -4.21
C VAL A 27 4.12 -11.40 -5.51
N ALA A 28 3.76 -12.12 -6.58
CA ALA A 28 3.36 -11.52 -7.86
C ALA A 28 1.98 -10.83 -7.80
N ALA A 29 1.08 -11.27 -6.92
CA ALA A 29 -0.26 -10.70 -6.81
C ALA A 29 -0.25 -9.22 -6.42
N MET A 30 0.70 -8.80 -5.57
CA MET A 30 0.84 -7.39 -5.16
C MET A 30 1.14 -6.43 -6.33
N PRO A 31 2.24 -6.60 -7.10
CA PRO A 31 2.52 -5.72 -8.24
C PRO A 31 1.49 -5.83 -9.36
N LEU A 32 0.88 -7.01 -9.56
CA LEU A 32 -0.23 -7.17 -10.52
C LEU A 32 -1.44 -6.32 -10.12
N THR A 33 -1.83 -6.38 -8.85
CA THR A 33 -2.92 -5.54 -8.34
C THR A 33 -2.54 -4.07 -8.42
N GLY A 34 -1.28 -3.74 -8.13
CA GLY A 34 -0.70 -2.42 -8.36
C GLY A 34 -0.99 -1.88 -9.74
N LEU A 35 -0.55 -2.61 -10.77
CA LEU A 35 -0.72 -2.27 -12.18
C LEU A 35 -2.19 -2.04 -12.56
N LEU A 36 -3.11 -2.87 -12.05
CA LEU A 36 -4.52 -2.80 -12.40
C LEU A 36 -5.23 -1.58 -11.77
N PHE A 37 -4.82 -1.18 -10.56
CA PHE A 37 -5.57 -0.23 -9.76
C PHE A 37 -4.89 1.13 -9.58
N GLU A 38 -3.65 1.30 -10.01
CA GLU A 38 -2.91 2.56 -9.87
C GLU A 38 -3.63 3.77 -10.48
N VAL A 39 -4.18 3.64 -11.69
CA VAL A 39 -4.94 4.72 -12.35
C VAL A 39 -6.27 5.03 -11.62
N PRO A 40 -7.14 4.04 -11.33
CA PRO A 40 -8.36 4.28 -10.55
C PRO A 40 -8.11 4.91 -9.18
N THR A 41 -7.13 4.42 -8.42
CA THR A 41 -6.87 4.94 -7.06
C THR A 41 -6.20 6.30 -7.10
N GLY A 42 -5.42 6.60 -8.15
CA GLY A 42 -4.94 7.96 -8.41
C GLY A 42 -6.08 8.96 -8.58
N ALA A 43 -7.11 8.62 -9.36
CA ALA A 43 -8.30 9.47 -9.51
C ALA A 43 -9.03 9.71 -8.18
N ILE A 44 -9.09 8.71 -7.29
CA ILE A 44 -9.66 8.87 -5.95
C ILE A 44 -8.86 9.91 -5.14
N ALA A 45 -7.53 9.91 -5.23
CA ALA A 45 -6.68 10.88 -4.54
C ALA A 45 -6.90 12.31 -5.05
N ASP A 46 -7.16 12.48 -6.33
CA ASP A 46 -7.41 13.79 -6.94
C ASP A 46 -8.81 14.33 -6.63
N ILE A 47 -9.83 13.46 -6.55
CA ILE A 47 -11.23 13.86 -6.28
C ILE A 47 -11.50 14.07 -4.79
N TYR A 48 -11.12 13.10 -3.95
CA TYR A 48 -11.43 13.09 -2.51
C TYR A 48 -10.30 13.66 -1.65
N GLY A 49 -9.16 13.97 -2.26
CA GLY A 49 -8.01 14.57 -1.62
C GLY A 49 -6.96 13.55 -1.19
N ARG A 50 -5.70 13.99 -1.29
CA ARG A 50 -4.51 13.14 -1.12
C ARG A 50 -4.37 12.57 0.28
N LYS A 51 -4.69 13.36 1.32
CA LYS A 51 -4.68 12.89 2.72
C LYS A 51 -5.66 11.73 2.93
N PHE A 52 -6.88 11.84 2.38
CA PHE A 52 -7.90 10.80 2.51
C PHE A 52 -7.46 9.52 1.81
N SER A 53 -6.95 9.62 0.58
CA SER A 53 -6.41 8.48 -0.17
C SER A 53 -5.33 7.74 0.62
N VAL A 54 -4.33 8.47 1.16
CA VAL A 54 -3.25 7.84 1.94
C VAL A 54 -3.78 7.11 3.18
N LEU A 55 -4.73 7.71 3.91
CA LEU A 55 -5.31 7.07 5.11
C LEU A 55 -6.14 5.83 4.74
N LEU A 56 -6.90 5.89 3.64
CA LEU A 56 -7.66 4.76 3.13
C LEU A 56 -6.73 3.61 2.73
N GLY A 57 -5.64 3.91 2.02
CA GLY A 57 -4.62 2.92 1.67
C GLY A 57 -4.06 2.20 2.89
N TYR A 58 -3.64 2.95 3.92
CA TYR A 58 -3.13 2.35 5.16
C TYR A 58 -4.17 1.52 5.92
N ALA A 59 -5.45 1.92 5.90
CA ALA A 59 -6.51 1.11 6.51
C ALA A 59 -6.70 -0.22 5.76
N ILE A 60 -6.73 -0.19 4.43
CA ILE A 60 -6.88 -1.39 3.58
C ILE A 60 -5.67 -2.32 3.75
N GLU A 61 -4.45 -1.78 3.68
CA GLU A 61 -3.21 -2.54 3.91
C GLU A 61 -3.21 -3.18 5.31
N GLY A 62 -3.60 -2.41 6.34
CA GLY A 62 -3.68 -2.89 7.72
C GLY A 62 -4.64 -4.06 7.88
N ILE A 63 -5.83 -4.00 7.25
CA ILE A 63 -6.79 -5.11 7.24
C ILE A 63 -6.21 -6.32 6.51
N GLY A 64 -5.54 -6.11 5.36
CA GLY A 64 -4.89 -7.16 4.60
C GLY A 64 -3.84 -7.90 5.42
N TYR A 65 -2.91 -7.17 6.07
CA TYR A 65 -1.91 -7.78 6.95
C TYR A 65 -2.52 -8.45 8.19
N LEU A 66 -3.56 -7.86 8.79
CA LEU A 66 -4.23 -8.44 9.94
C LEU A 66 -4.91 -9.78 9.58
N SER A 67 -5.47 -9.89 8.37
CA SER A 67 -6.11 -11.12 7.92
C SER A 67 -5.15 -12.31 7.83
N LEU A 68 -3.86 -12.07 7.55
CA LEU A 68 -2.83 -13.12 7.44
C LEU A 68 -2.59 -13.91 8.73
N PHE A 69 -2.97 -13.37 9.89
CA PHE A 69 -2.89 -14.07 11.18
C PHE A 69 -3.96 -15.15 11.35
N PHE A 70 -5.06 -15.06 10.61
CA PHE A 70 -6.24 -15.90 10.81
C PHE A 70 -6.46 -16.91 9.69
N ILE A 71 -5.74 -16.80 8.58
CA ILE A 71 -5.94 -17.61 7.38
C ILE A 71 -4.68 -18.42 7.04
N GLN A 72 -4.89 -19.68 6.66
CA GLN A 72 -3.83 -20.59 6.21
C GLN A 72 -4.18 -21.24 4.85
N ASP A 73 -5.37 -20.97 4.32
CA ASP A 73 -5.74 -21.40 2.98
C ASP A 73 -5.04 -20.54 1.91
N PHE A 74 -4.51 -21.19 0.87
CA PHE A 74 -3.75 -20.52 -0.18
C PHE A 74 -4.56 -19.43 -0.90
N TYR A 75 -5.82 -19.70 -1.24
CA TYR A 75 -6.65 -18.75 -1.98
C TYR A 75 -7.06 -17.57 -1.10
N ALA A 76 -7.32 -17.83 0.18
CA ALA A 76 -7.56 -16.77 1.16
C ALA A 76 -6.33 -15.85 1.32
N VAL A 77 -5.13 -16.44 1.44
CA VAL A 77 -3.87 -15.67 1.50
C VAL A 77 -3.63 -14.90 0.21
N LEU A 78 -3.90 -15.49 -0.95
CA LEU A 78 -3.77 -14.82 -2.25
C LEU A 78 -4.69 -13.60 -2.33
N LEU A 79 -5.93 -13.71 -1.87
CA LEU A 79 -6.86 -12.59 -1.78
C LEU A 79 -6.33 -11.50 -0.82
N ALA A 80 -5.78 -11.88 0.32
CA ALA A 80 -5.17 -10.94 1.25
C ALA A 80 -3.99 -10.18 0.60
N PHE A 81 -3.11 -10.86 -0.14
CA PHE A 81 -2.02 -10.22 -0.88
C PHE A 81 -2.54 -9.26 -1.96
N ALA A 82 -3.62 -9.62 -2.67
CA ALA A 82 -4.26 -8.72 -3.61
C ALA A 82 -4.85 -7.48 -2.90
N ILE A 83 -5.52 -7.64 -1.76
CA ILE A 83 -6.04 -6.53 -0.96
C ILE A 83 -4.92 -5.60 -0.49
N ILE A 84 -3.81 -6.15 -0.02
CA ILE A 84 -2.62 -5.35 0.36
C ILE A 84 -2.11 -4.58 -0.86
N GLY A 85 -1.92 -5.27 -2.00
CA GLY A 85 -1.51 -4.64 -3.26
C GLY A 85 -2.43 -3.48 -3.66
N PHE A 86 -3.74 -3.70 -3.60
CA PHE A 86 -4.75 -2.66 -3.84
C PHE A 86 -4.65 -1.48 -2.85
N GLY A 87 -4.46 -1.74 -1.56
CA GLY A 87 -4.28 -0.69 -0.55
C GLY A 87 -3.06 0.18 -0.82
N THR A 88 -1.95 -0.43 -1.29
CA THR A 88 -0.71 0.31 -1.59
C THR A 88 -0.85 1.34 -2.70
N THR A 89 -1.76 1.14 -3.67
CA THR A 89 -1.93 2.06 -4.81
C THR A 89 -2.57 3.39 -4.41
N PHE A 90 -3.27 3.44 -3.27
CA PHE A 90 -3.82 4.68 -2.75
C PHE A 90 -2.75 5.59 -2.12
N SER A 91 -1.62 5.03 -1.70
CA SER A 91 -0.56 5.75 -1.00
C SER A 91 0.65 6.04 -1.89
N SER A 92 0.97 5.18 -2.87
CA SER A 92 2.17 5.28 -3.73
C SER A 92 2.33 6.65 -4.39
N GLY A 93 1.33 7.12 -5.14
CA GLY A 93 1.37 8.44 -5.79
C GLY A 93 0.90 9.59 -4.89
N ALA A 94 -0.11 9.35 -4.04
CA ALA A 94 -0.74 10.41 -3.26
C ALA A 94 0.17 10.95 -2.14
N LYS A 95 1.03 10.11 -1.56
CA LYS A 95 1.89 10.49 -0.43
C LYS A 95 2.95 11.52 -0.81
N GLU A 96 3.70 11.27 -1.88
CA GLU A 96 4.74 12.20 -2.35
C GLU A 96 4.13 13.53 -2.79
N ALA A 97 2.99 13.45 -3.47
CA ALA A 97 2.25 14.59 -3.95
C ALA A 97 1.71 15.43 -2.78
N TRP A 98 1.18 14.79 -1.73
CA TRP A 98 0.71 15.46 -0.52
C TRP A 98 1.83 16.16 0.24
N ILE A 99 2.98 15.49 0.42
CA ILE A 99 4.15 16.10 1.08
C ILE A 99 4.62 17.34 0.31
N THR A 100 4.66 17.25 -1.01
CA THR A 100 5.05 18.37 -1.88
C THR A 100 4.11 19.56 -1.71
N ASP A 101 2.79 19.34 -1.67
CA ASP A 101 1.81 20.41 -1.47
C ASP A 101 1.95 21.08 -0.10
N LEU A 102 2.22 20.30 0.95
CA LEU A 102 2.45 20.82 2.30
C LEU A 102 3.69 21.72 2.36
N ILE A 103 4.78 21.33 1.69
CA ILE A 103 6.01 22.12 1.63
C ILE A 103 5.78 23.42 0.87
N LYS A 104 5.12 23.36 -0.31
CA LYS A 104 4.79 24.55 -1.10
C LYS A 104 3.88 25.51 -0.34
N GLY A 105 2.85 24.99 0.34
CA GLY A 105 1.95 25.78 1.17
C GLY A 105 2.67 26.50 2.32
N LYS A 106 3.59 25.81 3.02
CA LYS A 106 4.42 26.43 4.05
C LYS A 106 5.32 27.53 3.49
N LYS A 107 6.03 27.27 2.39
CA LYS A 107 6.89 28.27 1.72
C LYS A 107 6.10 29.53 1.34
N GLY A 108 4.89 29.36 0.79
CA GLY A 108 4.01 30.49 0.44
C GLY A 108 3.55 31.30 1.66
N LYS A 109 3.33 30.64 2.80
CA LYS A 109 3.01 31.32 4.07
C LYS A 109 4.19 32.14 4.59
N TYR A 110 5.39 31.56 4.66
CA TYR A 110 6.61 32.28 5.07
C TYR A 110 6.88 33.51 4.21
N LEU A 111 6.74 33.42 2.89
CA LEU A 111 6.95 34.57 2.01
C LEU A 111 5.93 35.69 2.24
N LYS A 112 4.66 35.35 2.56
CA LYS A 112 3.66 36.37 2.93
C LYS A 112 3.99 37.05 4.25
N ASP A 113 4.42 36.29 5.26
CA ASP A 113 4.77 36.83 6.58
C ASP A 113 6.04 37.72 6.55
N TYR A 114 6.89 37.60 5.51
CA TYR A 114 8.08 38.45 5.30
C TYR A 114 7.82 39.71 4.46
N LEU A 115 6.72 39.75 3.71
CA LEU A 115 6.39 40.83 2.77
C LEU A 115 5.31 41.80 3.31
N VAL A 116 4.88 41.60 4.56
CA VAL A 116 3.94 42.44 5.31
C VAL A 116 4.62 42.88 6.61
#